data_AF-A0AAE7L688-F1
#
_entry.id   AF-A0AAE7L688-F1
#
_cell.length_a   1.000
_cell.length_b   1.000
_cell.length_c   1.000
_cell.angle_alpha   90.00
_cell.angle_beta   90.00
_cell.angle_gamma   90.00
#
_symmetry.space_group_name_H-M   'P 1'
#
loop_
_entity.id
_entity.type
_entity.pdbx_description
1 polymer ?
#
loop_
_entity_poly.entity_id
_entity_poly.type
_entity_poly.pdbx_seq_one_letter_code
_entity_poly.pdbx_strand_id
1 'polypeptide(L)'
;MDKNNINPEFTLEEQLIIIIDKYISKRYQPGDKSFSHQLYLVFVGYHLKYFYPKRIYTRSNRNIDNIMAMFSSVYKCLTGNLLRRLNNKEAVLRELNSLVNYIDSNQEKAEEIYSIVRTQYEMKMIDKELTHEVVRASKIRL
;
A
#
# COMPACT_ATOMS: atom_id res chain seq x y z
N MET A 1 0.58 2.65 -20.29
CA MET A 1 0.88 2.70 -18.84
C MET A 1 1.83 1.55 -18.58
N ASP A 2 3.12 1.85 -18.47
CA ASP A 2 4.16 0.82 -18.40
C ASP A 2 3.93 -0.13 -17.24
N LYS A 3 4.04 -1.44 -17.55
CA LYS A 3 4.09 -2.51 -16.56
C LYS A 3 5.32 -2.25 -15.70
N ASN A 4 5.13 -1.59 -14.56
CA ASN A 4 6.19 -1.38 -13.57
C ASN A 4 6.74 -2.76 -13.18
N ASN A 5 7.91 -3.08 -13.74
CA ASN A 5 8.76 -4.18 -13.30
C ASN A 5 8.98 -4.03 -11.80
N ILE A 6 8.34 -4.92 -11.04
CA ILE A 6 8.76 -5.27 -9.69
C ILE A 6 10.22 -5.67 -9.83
N ASN A 7 11.16 -4.87 -9.33
CA ASN A 7 12.56 -5.29 -9.31
C ASN A 7 12.65 -6.48 -8.34
N PRO A 8 12.95 -7.71 -8.81
CA PRO A 8 12.96 -8.90 -7.97
C PRO A 8 14.06 -8.85 -6.89
N GLU A 9 14.97 -7.90 -6.96
CA GLU A 9 16.02 -7.65 -5.95
C GLU A 9 15.46 -7.25 -4.57
N PHE A 10 14.26 -6.68 -4.51
CA PHE A 10 13.67 -6.17 -3.27
C PHE A 10 12.43 -6.94 -2.84
N THR A 11 12.28 -7.16 -1.53
CA THR A 11 11.02 -7.62 -0.93
C THR A 11 9.88 -6.63 -1.16
N LEU A 12 8.63 -7.06 -0.99
CA LEU A 12 7.47 -6.18 -1.18
C LEU A 12 7.48 -5.01 -0.16
N GLU A 13 7.95 -5.27 1.05
CA GLU A 13 8.14 -4.29 2.10
C GLU A 13 9.17 -3.22 1.70
N GLU A 14 10.34 -3.63 1.20
CA GLU A 14 11.37 -2.71 0.72
C GLU A 14 10.91 -1.91 -0.51
N GLN A 15 10.15 -2.54 -1.40
CA GLN A 15 9.54 -1.85 -2.54
C GLN A 15 8.56 -0.78 -2.09
N LEU A 16 7.75 -1.04 -1.06
CA LEU A 16 6.85 -0.03 -0.49
C LEU A 16 7.64 1.17 0.04
N ILE A 17 8.77 0.96 0.73
CA ILE A 17 9.64 2.06 1.18
C ILE A 17 10.14 2.89 0.00
N ILE A 18 10.60 2.26 -1.08
CA ILE A 18 11.08 2.95 -2.29
C ILE A 18 9.94 3.75 -2.94
N ILE A 19 8.72 3.22 -2.94
CA ILE A 19 7.53 3.94 -3.44
C ILE A 19 7.25 5.16 -2.57
N ILE A 20 7.34 5.04 -1.24
CA ILE A 20 7.13 6.14 -0.31
C ILE A 20 8.19 7.23 -0.49
N ASP A 21 9.47 6.88 -0.64
CA ASP A 21 10.55 7.82 -0.94
C ASP A 21 10.26 8.64 -2.21
N LYS A 22 9.86 7.94 -3.29
CA LYS A 22 9.47 8.58 -4.56
C LYS A 22 8.20 9.43 -4.42
N TYR A 23 7.26 9.00 -3.59
CA TYR A 23 6.02 9.72 -3.34
C TYR A 23 6.30 11.03 -2.59
N ILE A 24 7.14 10.98 -1.55
CA ILE A 24 7.63 12.15 -0.82
C ILE A 24 8.32 13.12 -1.78
N SER A 25 9.27 12.67 -2.61
CA SER A 25 9.95 13.53 -3.58
C SER A 25 9.00 14.28 -4.52
N LYS A 26 7.83 13.72 -4.84
CA LYS A 26 6.89 14.30 -5.80
C LYS A 26 5.81 15.15 -5.16
N ARG A 27 5.46 14.91 -3.91
CA ARG A 27 4.23 15.43 -3.29
C ARG A 27 4.43 16.09 -1.95
N TYR A 28 5.59 15.93 -1.30
CA TYR A 28 5.79 16.45 0.04
C TYR A 28 5.80 17.99 0.03
N GLN A 29 4.92 18.57 0.84
CA GLN A 29 4.87 20.00 1.12
C GLN A 29 4.91 20.21 2.63
N PRO A 30 5.84 21.03 3.16
CA PRO A 30 5.88 21.34 4.57
C PRO A 30 4.53 21.90 5.06
N GLY A 31 3.97 21.31 6.12
CA GLY A 31 2.70 21.74 6.70
C GLY A 31 1.44 21.14 6.07
N ASP A 32 1.56 20.24 5.09
CA ASP A 32 0.41 19.51 4.54
C ASP A 32 -0.16 18.52 5.58
N LYS A 33 -1.25 18.93 6.22
CA LYS A 33 -1.98 18.13 7.21
C LYS A 33 -2.65 16.88 6.61
N SER A 34 -2.79 16.82 5.29
CA SER A 34 -3.41 15.69 4.60
C SER A 34 -2.41 14.58 4.27
N PHE A 35 -1.11 14.82 4.40
CA PHE A 35 -0.09 13.89 3.93
C PHE A 35 -0.19 12.51 4.60
N SER A 36 -0.42 12.44 5.91
CA SER A 36 -0.58 11.15 6.61
C SER A 36 -1.80 10.37 6.13
N HIS A 37 -2.90 11.06 5.81
CA HIS A 37 -4.08 10.43 5.21
C HIS A 37 -3.77 9.87 3.82
N GLN A 38 -3.09 10.64 2.98
CA GLN A 38 -2.70 10.18 1.64
C GLN A 38 -1.70 9.01 1.71
N LEU A 39 -0.74 9.07 2.65
CA LEU A 39 0.19 7.98 2.91
C LEU A 39 -0.53 6.72 3.42
N TYR A 40 -1.56 6.87 4.26
CA TYR A 40 -2.40 5.74 4.67
C TYR A 40 -3.09 5.08 3.47
N LEU A 41 -3.64 5.85 2.53
CA LEU A 41 -4.20 5.31 1.29
C LEU A 41 -3.16 4.55 0.46
N VAL A 42 -1.91 4.99 0.43
CA VAL A 42 -0.81 4.26 -0.22
C VAL A 42 -0.59 2.91 0.46
N PHE A 43 -0.54 2.86 1.80
CA PHE A 43 -0.41 1.61 2.54
C PHE A 43 -1.57 0.66 2.27
N VAL A 44 -2.82 1.13 2.35
CA VAL A 44 -4.02 0.33 2.10
C VAL A 44 -4.04 -0.20 0.66
N GLY A 45 -3.81 0.65 -0.32
CA GLY A 45 -3.78 0.24 -1.72
C GLY A 45 -2.67 -0.77 -2.03
N TYR A 46 -1.50 -0.60 -1.42
CA TYR A 46 -0.39 -1.53 -1.57
C TYR A 46 -0.68 -2.89 -0.90
N HIS A 47 -1.24 -2.86 0.31
CA HIS A 47 -1.70 -4.05 1.04
C HIS A 47 -2.68 -4.88 0.20
N LEU A 48 -3.75 -4.24 -0.27
CA LEU A 48 -4.78 -4.89 -1.08
C LEU A 48 -4.24 -5.45 -2.39
N LYS A 49 -3.27 -4.77 -3.01
CA LYS A 49 -2.73 -5.19 -4.29
C LYS A 49 -1.76 -6.39 -4.18
N TYR A 50 -0.89 -6.41 -3.17
CA TYR A 50 0.26 -7.33 -3.16
C TYR A 50 0.25 -8.35 -2.03
N PHE A 51 -0.38 -8.05 -0.89
CA PHE A 51 -0.36 -8.89 0.30
C PHE A 51 -1.70 -9.60 0.54
N TYR A 52 -2.81 -8.87 0.37
CA TYR A 52 -4.16 -9.38 0.58
C TYR A 52 -4.50 -10.64 -0.25
N PRO A 53 -4.21 -10.72 -1.57
CA PRO A 53 -4.50 -11.92 -2.37
C PRO A 53 -3.70 -13.15 -1.92
N LYS A 54 -2.56 -12.92 -1.26
CA LYS A 54 -1.69 -13.97 -0.71
C LYS A 54 -2.00 -14.27 0.75
N ARG A 55 -3.04 -13.64 1.33
CA ARG A 55 -3.43 -13.72 2.75
C ARG A 55 -2.32 -13.29 3.71
N ILE A 56 -1.41 -12.43 3.27
CA ILE A 56 -0.34 -11.88 4.11
C ILE A 56 -0.87 -10.64 4.83
N TYR A 57 -0.57 -10.51 6.13
CA TYR A 57 -1.12 -9.46 6.99
C TYR A 57 -2.65 -9.42 6.95
N THR A 58 -3.32 -10.55 7.19
CA THR A 58 -4.80 -10.67 7.18
C THR A 58 -5.34 -11.44 8.38
N ARG A 59 -4.57 -11.51 9.48
CA ARG A 59 -4.89 -12.36 10.64
C ARG A 59 -5.88 -11.71 11.61
N SER A 60 -6.01 -10.39 11.60
CA SER A 60 -6.98 -9.68 12.44
C SER A 60 -8.28 -9.43 11.69
N ASN A 61 -9.39 -9.41 12.44
CA ASN A 61 -10.69 -8.96 11.95
C ASN A 61 -10.74 -7.44 11.77
N ARG A 62 -9.90 -6.68 12.47
CA ARG A 62 -9.74 -5.24 12.24
C ARG A 62 -8.69 -5.02 11.15
N ASN A 63 -9.06 -4.30 10.11
CA ASN A 63 -8.16 -4.04 8.99
C ASN A 63 -7.00 -3.12 9.40
N ILE A 64 -7.19 -2.22 10.36
CA ILE A 64 -6.08 -1.39 10.86
C ILE A 64 -4.96 -2.21 11.51
N ASP A 65 -5.27 -3.29 12.23
CA ASP A 65 -4.26 -4.16 12.85
C ASP A 65 -3.43 -4.87 11.78
N ASN A 66 -4.08 -5.28 10.69
CA ASN A 66 -3.44 -5.87 9.53
C ASN A 66 -2.48 -4.87 8.86
N ILE A 67 -2.88 -3.61 8.71
CA ILE A 67 -1.99 -2.55 8.23
C ILE A 67 -0.83 -2.28 9.21
N MET A 68 -1.07 -2.27 10.52
CA MET A 68 -0.02 -2.08 11.53
C MET A 68 0.98 -3.25 11.56
N ALA A 69 0.52 -4.48 11.31
CA ALA A 69 1.39 -5.64 11.14
C ALA A 69 2.28 -5.50 9.90
N MET A 70 1.70 -5.06 8.77
CA MET A 70 2.47 -4.75 7.55
C MET A 70 3.46 -3.61 7.79
N PHE A 71 3.03 -2.53 8.44
CA PHE A 71 3.85 -1.39 8.81
C PHE A 71 5.05 -1.82 9.64
N SER A 72 4.85 -2.69 10.63
CA SER A 72 5.93 -3.19 11.48
C SER A 72 6.99 -3.95 10.67
N SER A 73 6.58 -4.70 9.64
CA SER A 73 7.50 -5.38 8.72
C SER A 73 8.25 -4.39 7.83
N VAL A 74 7.53 -3.43 7.25
CA VAL A 74 8.09 -2.32 6.47
C VAL A 74 9.13 -1.55 7.27
N TYR A 75 8.80 -1.17 8.51
CA TYR A 75 9.71 -0.42 9.35
C TYR A 75 11.00 -1.20 9.67
N LYS A 76 10.91 -2.53 9.87
CA LYS A 76 12.09 -3.40 10.05
C LYS A 76 13.00 -3.44 8.82
N CYS A 77 12.46 -3.23 7.62
CA CYS A 77 13.25 -3.18 6.39
C CYS A 77 14.06 -1.88 6.21
N LEU A 78 13.82 -0.84 7.03
CA LEU A 78 14.61 0.39 7.06
C LEU A 78 15.98 0.16 7.73
N THR A 79 16.77 -0.73 7.16
CA THR A 79 18.15 -1.02 7.58
C THR A 79 19.16 -0.22 6.76
N GLY A 80 20.42 -0.17 7.21
CA GLY A 80 21.47 0.69 6.65
C GLY A 80 21.66 0.59 5.13
N ASN A 81 21.48 -0.59 4.52
CA ASN A 81 21.64 -0.75 3.07
C ASN A 81 20.50 -0.11 2.28
N LEU A 82 19.24 -0.32 2.68
CA LEU A 82 18.10 0.32 2.02
C LEU A 82 18.06 1.82 2.35
N LEU A 83 18.23 2.18 3.62
CA LEU A 83 18.26 3.58 4.07
C LEU A 83 19.29 4.37 3.27
N ARG A 84 20.49 3.83 3.02
CA ARG A 84 21.51 4.52 2.22
C ARG A 84 21.06 4.88 0.80
N ARG A 85 20.14 4.08 0.21
CA ARG A 85 19.63 4.24 -1.17
C ARG A 85 18.44 5.21 -1.27
N LEU A 86 17.81 5.61 -0.16
CA LEU A 86 16.68 6.55 -0.19
C LEU A 86 17.16 7.99 -0.40
N ASN A 87 16.40 8.77 -1.16
CA ASN A 87 16.71 10.17 -1.42
C ASN A 87 16.28 11.08 -0.26
N ASN A 88 15.21 10.72 0.45
CA ASN A 88 14.58 11.54 1.50
C ASN A 88 14.50 10.78 2.83
N LYS A 89 15.61 10.22 3.30
CA LYS A 89 15.67 9.29 4.46
C LYS A 89 14.95 9.84 5.70
N GLU A 90 15.28 11.07 6.08
CA GLU A 90 14.75 11.75 7.26
C GLU A 90 13.26 12.03 7.11
N ALA A 91 12.82 12.38 5.89
CA ALA A 91 11.41 12.57 5.59
C ALA A 91 10.64 11.26 5.64
N VAL A 92 11.17 10.18 5.05
CA VAL A 92 10.56 8.84 5.13
C VAL A 92 10.35 8.43 6.59
N LEU A 93 11.38 8.56 7.43
CA LEU A 93 11.28 8.21 8.86
C LEU A 93 10.25 9.08 9.59
N ARG A 94 10.27 10.39 9.36
CA ARG A 94 9.31 11.32 9.99
C ARG A 94 7.88 11.02 9.57
N GLU A 95 7.63 10.83 8.28
CA GLU A 95 6.27 10.61 7.78
C GLU A 95 5.71 9.23 8.16
N LEU A 96 6.56 8.21 8.28
CA LEU A 96 6.16 6.92 8.83
C LEU A 96 5.76 7.02 10.30
N ASN A 97 6.46 7.83 11.10
CA ASN A 97 6.04 8.09 12.49
C ASN A 97 4.73 8.88 12.54
N SER A 98 4.58 9.91 11.70
CA SER A 98 3.31 10.66 11.57
C SER A 98 2.15 9.77 11.16
N LEU A 99 2.39 8.76 10.31
CA LEU A 99 1.36 7.79 9.91
C LEU A 99 0.86 6.96 11.10
N VAL A 100 1.75 6.51 11.99
CA VAL A 100 1.35 5.78 13.20
C VAL A 100 0.44 6.65 14.06
N ASN A 101 0.84 7.91 14.30
CA ASN A 101 0.03 8.87 15.07
C ASN A 101 -1.34 9.12 14.41
N TYR A 102 -1.37 9.21 13.07
CA TYR A 102 -2.60 9.37 12.32
C TYR A 102 -3.54 8.17 12.51
N ILE A 103 -3.05 6.94 12.36
CA ILE A 103 -3.87 5.73 12.53
C ILE A 103 -4.40 5.65 13.97
N ASP A 104 -3.53 5.87 14.95
CA ASP A 104 -3.90 5.80 16.37
C ASP A 104 -4.96 6.84 16.75
N SER A 105 -4.82 8.08 16.25
CA SER A 105 -5.78 9.16 16.52
C SER A 105 -7.08 9.05 15.71
N ASN A 106 -7.15 8.19 14.70
CA ASN A 106 -8.26 8.11 13.74
C ASN A 106 -8.73 6.68 13.48
N GLN A 107 -8.68 5.79 14.48
CA GLN A 107 -8.88 4.35 14.28
C GLN A 107 -10.16 3.98 13.51
N GLU A 108 -11.32 4.55 13.88
CA GLU A 108 -12.59 4.29 13.21
C GLU A 108 -12.57 4.77 11.75
N LYS A 109 -12.03 5.97 11.52
CA LYS A 109 -11.95 6.54 10.18
C LYS A 109 -10.97 5.76 9.30
N ALA A 110 -9.86 5.31 9.86
CA ALA A 110 -8.88 4.48 9.16
C ALA A 110 -9.49 3.13 8.76
N GLU A 111 -10.23 2.49 9.66
CA GLU A 111 -10.97 1.26 9.39
C GLU A 111 -12.02 1.43 8.29
N GLU A 112 -12.78 2.54 8.33
CA GLU A 112 -13.76 2.90 7.30
C GLU A 112 -13.08 3.09 5.93
N ILE A 113 -11.98 3.87 5.89
CA ILE A 113 -11.18 4.09 4.67
C ILE A 113 -10.74 2.75 4.08
N TYR A 114 -10.18 1.86 4.90
CA TYR A 114 -9.75 0.54 4.42
C TYR A 114 -10.92 -0.21 3.79
N SER A 115 -12.06 -0.28 4.48
CA SER A 115 -13.24 -1.02 4.04
C SER A 115 -13.78 -0.51 2.69
N ILE A 116 -13.82 0.81 2.52
CA ILE A 116 -14.22 1.44 1.25
C ILE A 116 -13.25 1.07 0.13
N VAL A 117 -11.94 1.24 0.35
CA VAL A 117 -10.92 0.95 -0.67
C VAL A 117 -10.90 -0.54 -1.02
N ARG A 118 -11.10 -1.42 -0.03
CA ARG A 118 -11.23 -2.86 -0.24
C ARG A 118 -12.43 -3.21 -1.11
N THR A 119 -13.59 -2.64 -0.82
CA THR A 119 -14.81 -2.84 -1.63
C THR A 119 -14.55 -2.44 -3.09
N GLN A 120 -13.94 -1.27 -3.31
CA GLN A 120 -13.57 -0.81 -4.65
C GLN A 120 -12.55 -1.73 -5.34
N TYR A 121 -11.61 -2.29 -4.59
CA TYR A 121 -10.63 -3.24 -5.10
C TYR A 121 -11.31 -4.55 -5.52
N GLU A 122 -12.16 -5.12 -4.67
CA GLU A 122 -12.87 -6.39 -4.93
C GLU A 122 -13.81 -6.28 -6.13
N MET A 123 -14.57 -5.17 -6.26
CA MET A 123 -15.38 -4.90 -7.45
C MET A 123 -14.55 -4.91 -8.74
N LYS A 124 -13.40 -4.21 -8.73
CA LYS A 124 -12.49 -4.17 -9.89
C LYS A 124 -11.93 -5.55 -10.24
N MET A 125 -11.71 -6.42 -9.25
CA MET A 125 -11.23 -7.78 -9.50
C MET A 125 -12.31 -8.65 -10.13
N ILE A 126 -13.56 -8.56 -9.65
CA ILE A 126 -14.72 -9.26 -10.22
C ILE A 126 -14.95 -8.82 -11.67
N ASP A 127 -14.98 -7.50 -11.93
CA ASP A 127 -15.18 -6.97 -13.30
C ASP A 127 -14.12 -7.48 -14.27
N LYS A 128 -12.87 -7.57 -13.81
CA LYS A 128 -11.75 -8.07 -14.60
C LYS A 128 -11.90 -9.56 -14.92
N GLU A 129 -12.32 -10.36 -13.95
CA GLU A 129 -12.55 -11.79 -14.11
C GLU A 129 -13.70 -12.04 -15.10
N LEU A 130 -14.83 -11.36 -14.93
CA LEU A 130 -15.98 -11.46 -15.82
C LEU A 130 -15.63 -11.07 -17.27
N THR A 131 -14.87 -9.98 -17.45
CA THR A 131 -14.39 -9.57 -18.78
C THR A 131 -13.52 -10.65 -19.42
N HIS A 132 -12.62 -11.26 -18.65
CA HIS A 132 -11.78 -12.36 -19.13
C HIS A 132 -12.59 -13.58 -19.54
N GLU A 133 -13.63 -13.94 -18.79
CA GLU A 133 -14.52 -15.06 -19.11
C GLU A 133 -15.34 -14.80 -20.39
N VAL A 134 -15.91 -13.61 -20.54
CA VAL A 134 -16.66 -13.22 -21.75
C VAL A 134 -15.77 -13.31 -23.00
N VAL A 135 -14.54 -12.81 -22.92
CA VAL A 135 -13.56 -12.89 -24.03
C VAL A 135 -13.16 -14.34 -24.33
N ARG A 136 -13.06 -15.21 -23.32
CA ARG A 136 -12.77 -16.64 -23.54
C ARG A 136 -13.96 -17.33 -24.21
N ALA A 137 -15.18 -17.07 -23.75
CA ALA A 137 -16.40 -17.67 -24.30
C ALA A 137 -16.65 -17.26 -25.76
N SER A 138 -16.36 -16.02 -26.15
CA SER A 138 -16.50 -15.57 -27.53
C SER A 138 -15.47 -16.20 -28.48
N LYS A 139 -14.25 -16.48 -28.00
CA LYS A 139 -13.21 -17.19 -28.77
C LYS A 139 -13.50 -18.68 -29.01
N ILE A 140 -14.32 -19.32 -28.17
CA ILE A 140 -14.71 -20.74 -28.33
C ILE A 140 -15.88 -20.88 -29.32
N ARG A 141 -16.67 -19.81 -29.53
CA ARG A 141 -17.83 -19.79 -30.43
C ARG A 141 -17.49 -19.41 -31.87
N LEU A 142 -16.21 -19.13 -32.17
CA LEU A 142 -15.64 -18.89 -33.50
C LEU A 142 -14.79 -20.09 -33.92
#